data_AF-W7FKI1-F1
#
_entry.id   AF-W7FKI1-F1
#
_cell.length_a   1.000
_cell.length_b   1.000
_cell.length_c   1.000
_cell.angle_alpha   90.00
_cell.angle_beta   90.00
_cell.angle_gamma   90.00
#
_symmetry.space_group_name_H-M   'P 1'
#
loop_
_entity.id
_entity.type
_entity.pdbx_description
1 polymer ?
#
loop_
_entity_poly.entity_id
_entity_poly.type
_entity_poly.pdbx_seq_one_letter_code
_entity_poly.pdbx_strand_id
1 'polypeptide(L)'
;MSSDMHLFVTVGSTNFDELIKYIDDEQFHFFLRNLGFSYMTIQIGNGTYIPKLIYTNDNNINNNKLLKEVKYFTYKTNLDKYFEKAHFILSHSGADLNDHMINALLKIKNKK
;
A
#
# COMPACT_ATOMS: atom_id res chain seq x y z
N MET A 1 8.85 18.24 -11.50
CA MET A 1 8.58 16.79 -11.64
C MET A 1 7.56 16.38 -10.59
N SER A 2 6.44 15.75 -10.96
CA SER A 2 5.61 15.04 -9.97
C SER A 2 6.46 13.88 -9.44
N SER A 3 6.92 13.96 -8.20
CA SER A 3 7.62 12.85 -7.55
C SER A 3 6.67 11.64 -7.51
N ASP A 4 7.09 10.52 -8.07
CA ASP A 4 6.29 9.29 -8.06
C ASP A 4 6.29 8.69 -6.64
N MET A 5 5.27 9.02 -5.84
CA MET A 5 5.21 8.56 -4.45
C MET A 5 4.89 7.07 -4.35
N HIS A 6 5.45 6.43 -3.31
CA HIS A 6 5.29 5.00 -3.02
C HIS A 6 4.59 4.81 -1.67
N LEU A 7 3.45 4.12 -1.68
CA LEU A 7 2.75 3.64 -0.49
C LEU A 7 3.20 2.20 -0.16
N PHE A 8 3.64 1.98 1.07
CA PHE A 8 3.81 0.64 1.61
C PHE A 8 2.69 0.32 2.59
N VAL A 9 1.99 -0.80 2.39
CA VAL A 9 0.94 -1.29 3.30
C VAL A 9 1.43 -2.55 3.99
N THR A 10 1.27 -2.63 5.31
CA THR A 10 1.69 -3.78 6.12
C THR A 10 0.67 -4.11 7.20
N VAL A 11 0.36 -5.39 7.39
CA VAL A 11 -0.55 -5.88 8.46
C VAL A 11 0.17 -6.74 9.49
N GLY A 12 1.51 -6.81 9.39
CA GLY A 12 2.33 -7.68 10.22
C GLY A 12 2.04 -9.17 9.96
N SER A 13 2.22 -10.00 10.98
CA SER A 13 1.92 -11.44 10.92
C SER A 13 0.42 -11.74 11.06
N THR A 14 -0.38 -10.78 11.54
CA THR A 14 -1.82 -10.95 11.78
C THR A 14 -2.63 -11.02 10.49
N ASN A 15 -3.79 -11.70 10.53
CA ASN A 15 -4.75 -11.67 9.44
C ASN A 15 -5.57 -10.38 9.51
N PHE A 16 -5.52 -9.57 8.45
CA PHE A 16 -6.44 -8.46 8.28
C PHE A 16 -6.94 -8.33 6.83
N ASP A 17 -7.56 -9.42 6.35
CA ASP A 17 -8.12 -9.54 4.99
C ASP A 17 -9.06 -8.37 4.62
N GLU A 18 -9.75 -7.75 5.58
CA GLU A 18 -10.65 -6.62 5.32
C GLU A 18 -9.92 -5.37 4.81
N LEU A 19 -8.78 -5.01 5.41
CA LEU A 19 -7.97 -3.90 4.91
C LEU A 19 -7.43 -4.22 3.52
N ILE A 20 -6.97 -5.45 3.32
CA ILE A 20 -6.41 -5.87 2.04
C ILE A 20 -7.49 -5.81 0.95
N LYS A 21 -8.72 -6.24 1.23
CA LYS A 21 -9.87 -6.10 0.32
C LYS A 21 -10.21 -4.63 0.04
N TYR A 22 -10.16 -3.77 1.07
CA TYR A 22 -10.48 -2.36 0.91
C TYR A 22 -9.49 -1.63 0.00
N ILE A 23 -8.20 -1.95 0.10
CA ILE A 23 -7.16 -1.33 -0.73
C ILE A 23 -7.04 -1.98 -2.11
N ASP A 24 -7.47 -3.24 -2.28
CA ASP A 24 -7.55 -3.95 -3.55
C ASP A 24 -8.82 -3.57 -4.33
N ASP A 25 -9.07 -2.27 -4.45
CA ASP A 25 -10.22 -1.68 -5.13
C ASP A 25 -9.78 -0.55 -6.08
N GLU A 26 -10.40 -0.48 -7.25
CA GLU A 26 -10.04 0.50 -8.28
C GLU A 26 -10.28 1.95 -7.81
N GLN A 27 -11.31 2.19 -7.00
CA GLN A 27 -11.59 3.53 -6.48
C GLN A 27 -10.50 3.96 -5.50
N PHE A 28 -9.98 3.03 -4.69
CA PHE A 28 -8.85 3.29 -3.81
C PHE A 28 -7.57 3.60 -4.62
N HIS A 29 -7.29 2.84 -5.68
CA HIS A 29 -6.15 3.10 -6.57
C HIS A 29 -6.26 4.45 -7.28
N PHE A 30 -7.44 4.81 -7.78
CA PHE A 30 -7.71 6.11 -8.39
C PHE A 30 -7.53 7.25 -7.38
N PHE A 31 -8.03 7.07 -6.17
CA PHE A 31 -7.84 8.02 -5.08
C PHE A 31 -6.36 8.24 -4.76
N LEU A 32 -5.57 7.17 -4.59
CA LEU A 32 -4.12 7.26 -4.39
C LEU A 32 -3.43 7.95 -5.56
N ARG A 33 -3.83 7.65 -6.80
CA ARG A 33 -3.27 8.28 -7.99
C ARG A 33 -3.47 9.81 -7.97
N ASN A 34 -4.67 10.26 -7.61
CA ASN A 34 -4.99 11.68 -7.48
C ASN A 34 -4.24 12.38 -6.34
N LEU A 35 -3.85 11.62 -5.30
CA LEU A 35 -2.95 12.12 -4.26
C LEU A 35 -1.48 12.21 -4.70
N GLY A 36 -1.13 11.73 -5.89
CA GLY A 36 0.23 11.77 -6.45
C GLY A 36 1.03 10.48 -6.26
N PHE A 37 0.39 9.39 -5.82
CA PHE A 37 1.04 8.09 -5.76
C PHE A 37 1.12 7.43 -7.14
N SER A 38 2.19 6.68 -7.32
CA SER A 38 2.45 5.88 -8.52
C SER A 38 2.69 4.41 -8.20
N TYR A 39 3.14 4.13 -6.97
CA TYR A 39 3.54 2.80 -6.54
C TYR A 39 2.82 2.40 -5.26
N MET A 40 2.36 1.16 -5.20
CA MET A 40 1.88 0.56 -3.96
C MET A 40 2.49 -0.83 -3.77
N THR A 41 2.94 -1.12 -2.55
CA THR A 41 3.36 -2.45 -2.16
C THR A 41 2.59 -2.90 -0.94
N ILE A 42 2.04 -4.11 -0.99
CA ILE A 42 1.20 -4.67 0.07
C ILE A 42 1.92 -5.87 0.69
N GLN A 43 2.19 -5.81 1.98
CA GLN A 43 2.55 -6.98 2.78
C GLN A 43 1.26 -7.56 3.39
N ILE A 44 0.94 -8.79 3.01
CA ILE A 44 -0.18 -9.55 3.58
C ILE A 44 0.34 -10.51 4.67
N GLY A 45 -0.41 -10.64 5.76
CA GLY A 45 -0.12 -11.57 6.86
C GLY A 45 -0.66 -12.98 6.57
N ASN A 46 -1.01 -13.72 7.63
CA ASN A 46 -1.56 -15.07 7.53
C ASN A 46 -3.06 -15.10 7.12
N GLY A 47 -3.48 -14.11 6.34
CA GLY A 47 -4.82 -14.01 5.80
C GLY A 47 -5.08 -14.97 4.64
N THR A 48 -6.35 -15.05 4.25
CA THR A 48 -6.79 -15.90 3.13
C THR A 48 -7.02 -15.12 1.85
N TYR A 49 -7.12 -13.79 1.96
CA TYR A 49 -7.38 -12.96 0.80
C TYR A 49 -6.08 -12.61 0.08
N ILE A 50 -6.08 -12.86 -1.22
CA ILE A 50 -4.98 -12.53 -2.13
C ILE A 50 -5.41 -11.35 -3.00
N PRO A 51 -4.66 -10.23 -2.99
CA PRO A 51 -4.93 -9.09 -3.87
C PRO A 51 -4.98 -9.50 -5.35
N LYS A 52 -5.94 -8.94 -6.08
CA LYS A 52 -6.25 -9.24 -7.48
C LYS A 52 -5.85 -8.11 -8.41
N LEU A 53 -5.87 -6.86 -7.94
CA LEU A 53 -5.52 -5.66 -8.72
C LEU A 53 -4.01 -5.41 -8.69
N ILE A 54 -3.27 -6.32 -9.29
CA ILE A 54 -1.80 -6.30 -9.36
C ILE A 54 -1.37 -5.82 -10.75
N TYR A 55 -0.47 -4.85 -10.78
CA TYR A 55 0.02 -4.25 -12.01
C TYR A 55 1.54 -4.20 -12.03
N THR A 56 2.11 -4.46 -13.18
CA THR A 56 3.50 -4.15 -13.48
C THR A 56 3.55 -2.87 -14.30
N ASN A 57 4.69 -2.18 -14.23
CA ASN A 57 4.91 -0.96 -15.00
C ASN A 57 4.62 -1.17 -16.50
N ASP A 58 4.89 -2.37 -17.02
CA ASP A 58 4.67 -2.75 -18.43
C ASP A 58 3.19 -2.93 -18.80
N ASN A 59 2.37 -3.46 -17.88
CA ASN A 59 0.97 -3.77 -18.14
C ASN A 59 0.03 -2.57 -17.98
N ASN A 60 0.51 -1.47 -17.36
CA ASN A 60 -0.29 -0.28 -17.07
C ASN A 60 0.20 1.01 -17.76
N ILE A 61 1.14 0.93 -18.71
CA ILE A 61 1.74 2.09 -19.40
C ILE A 61 0.68 3.04 -19.99
N ASN A 62 -0.46 2.50 -20.45
CA ASN A 62 -1.51 3.27 -21.12
C ASN A 62 -2.68 3.68 -20.20
N ASN A 63 -2.66 3.32 -18.91
CA ASN A 63 -3.76 3.63 -17.99
C ASN A 63 -3.36 4.69 -16.96
N ASN A 64 -3.43 5.94 -17.40
CA ASN A 64 -3.03 7.14 -16.65
C ASN A 64 -3.85 7.35 -15.36
N LYS A 65 -4.98 6.64 -15.23
CA LYS A 65 -5.94 6.77 -14.12
C LYS A 65 -5.58 5.88 -12.93
N LEU A 66 -4.80 4.82 -13.13
CA LEU A 66 -4.41 3.88 -12.08
C LEU A 66 -2.95 4.07 -11.68
N LEU A 67 -2.54 3.32 -10.65
CA LEU A 67 -1.14 3.24 -10.22
C LEU A 67 -0.28 2.56 -11.30
N LYS A 68 0.97 3.02 -11.42
CA LYS A 68 1.94 2.46 -12.37
C LYS A 68 2.30 1.02 -12.03
N GLU A 69 2.43 0.72 -10.73
CA GLU A 69 2.73 -0.62 -10.26
C GLU A 69 2.10 -0.87 -8.88
N VAL A 70 1.50 -2.05 -8.75
CA VAL A 70 0.94 -2.57 -7.50
C VAL A 70 1.44 -4.00 -7.34
N LYS A 71 2.11 -4.29 -6.23
CA LYS A 71 2.65 -5.62 -5.92
C LYS A 71 2.28 -6.03 -4.50
N TYR A 72 2.21 -7.34 -4.26
CA TYR A 72 2.07 -7.87 -2.92
C TYR A 72 3.10 -8.95 -2.61
N PHE A 73 3.32 -9.20 -1.33
CA PHE A 73 4.09 -10.34 -0.83
C PHE A 73 3.57 -10.75 0.55
N THR A 74 3.80 -12.00 0.94
CA THR A 74 3.49 -12.51 2.28
C THR A 74 4.53 -12.04 3.30
N TYR A 75 4.33 -12.34 4.59
CA TYR A 75 5.27 -11.96 5.65
C TYR A 75 6.75 -12.26 5.32
N LYS A 76 7.63 -11.29 5.60
CA LYS A 76 9.08 -11.41 5.54
C LYS A 76 9.68 -10.92 6.85
N THR A 77 10.77 -11.56 7.27
CA THR A 77 11.51 -11.22 8.49
C THR A 77 12.24 -9.87 8.41
N ASN A 78 12.58 -9.39 7.21
CA ASN A 78 13.17 -8.07 7.00
C ASN A 78 12.30 -7.24 6.05
N LEU A 79 11.88 -6.08 6.53
CA LEU A 79 11.07 -5.11 5.79
C LEU A 79 11.78 -3.78 5.51
N ASP A 80 13.05 -3.62 5.90
CA ASP A 80 13.80 -2.35 5.87
C ASP A 80 13.78 -1.72 4.49
N LYS A 81 14.06 -2.52 3.45
CA LYS A 81 14.03 -2.05 2.06
C LYS A 81 12.67 -1.53 1.58
N TYR A 82 11.57 -1.94 2.22
CA TYR A 82 10.23 -1.47 1.88
C TYR A 82 9.94 -0.16 2.63
N PHE A 83 10.38 -0.06 3.88
CA PHE A 83 10.32 1.18 4.65
C PHE A 83 11.18 2.29 4.02
N GLU A 84 12.41 2.00 3.62
CA GLU A 84 13.33 2.96 2.99
C GLU A 84 12.80 3.51 1.65
N LYS A 85 12.07 2.69 0.89
CA LYS A 85 11.49 3.10 -0.40
C LYS A 85 10.15 3.82 -0.26
N ALA A 86 9.45 3.58 0.85
CA ALA A 86 8.13 4.11 1.07
C ALA A 86 8.21 5.62 1.37
N HIS A 87 7.36 6.38 0.70
CA HIS A 87 7.10 7.76 1.07
C HIS A 87 6.06 7.82 2.18
N PHE A 88 5.12 6.87 2.16
CA PHE A 88 4.10 6.70 3.19
C PHE A 88 3.95 5.23 3.53
N ILE A 89 3.72 4.96 4.81
CA ILE A 89 3.48 3.62 5.30
C ILE A 89 2.10 3.58 5.94
N LEU A 90 1.30 2.61 5.52
CA LEU A 90 0.01 2.30 6.11
C LEU A 90 0.12 0.99 6.87
N SER A 91 -0.07 1.04 8.18
CA SER A 91 0.00 -0.14 9.04
C SER A 91 -1.22 -0.33 9.89
N HIS A 92 -1.67 -1.57 9.99
CA HIS A 92 -2.58 -1.99 11.04
C HIS A 92 -1.73 -2.40 12.26
N SER A 93 -1.62 -1.52 13.25
CA SER A 93 -0.69 -1.62 14.39
C SER A 93 -0.65 -3.01 15.05
N GLY A 94 0.38 -3.80 14.73
CA GLY A 94 0.86 -4.92 15.54
C GLY A 94 1.97 -4.47 16.48
N ALA A 95 2.28 -5.26 17.51
CA ALA A 95 3.17 -4.90 18.63
C ALA A 95 4.63 -4.55 18.26
N ASP A 96 5.05 -4.72 17.00
CA ASP A 96 6.41 -4.49 16.51
C ASP A 96 6.57 -3.17 15.71
N LEU A 97 5.82 -2.13 16.10
CA LEU A 97 5.77 -0.85 15.39
C LEU A 97 6.73 0.18 16.04
N ASN A 98 7.91 0.38 15.44
CA ASN A 98 8.82 1.46 15.85
C ASN A 98 8.31 2.86 15.43
N ASP A 99 8.81 3.90 16.10
CA ASP A 99 8.39 5.32 16.12
C ASP A 99 8.20 6.05 14.76
N HIS A 100 8.46 5.41 13.62
CA HIS A 100 8.38 6.03 12.29
C HIS A 100 7.02 5.92 11.58
N MET A 101 6.01 5.30 12.20
CA MET A 101 4.78 4.92 11.49
C MET A 101 3.59 5.80 11.87
N ILE A 102 3.39 6.87 11.09
CA ILE A 102 2.24 7.78 11.22
C ILE A 102 1.03 7.18 10.48
N ASN A 103 -0.04 6.87 11.22
CA ASN A 103 -1.36 6.49 10.72
C ASN A 103 -1.87 7.44 9.60
N ALA A 104 -1.71 7.02 8.34
CA ALA A 104 -2.07 7.80 7.17
C ALA A 104 -3.58 7.84 6.90
N LEU A 105 -4.32 6.74 7.14
CA LEU A 105 -5.75 6.66 6.81
C LEU A 105 -6.63 7.61 7.63
N LEU A 106 -6.33 7.82 8.92
CA LEU A 106 -7.09 8.76 9.76
C LEU A 106 -6.84 10.23 9.38
N LYS A 107 -5.61 10.58 8.97
CA LYS A 107 -5.28 11.95 8.51
C LYS A 107 -5.86 12.25 7.12
N ILE A 108 -5.94 11.24 6.26
CA ILE A 108 -6.48 11.39 4.91
C ILE A 108 -8.02 11.53 4.94
N LYS A 109 -8.71 10.77 5.79
CA LYS A 109 -10.18 10.86 5.93
C LYS A 109 -10.65 12.15 6.61
N ASN A 110 -9.82 12.75 7.47
CA ASN A 110 -10.15 13.97 8.23
C ASN A 110 -9.70 15.28 7.57
N LYS A 111 -9.10 15.25 6.37
CA LYS A 111 -8.98 16.45 5.52
C LYS A 111 -10.30 16.68 4.78
N LYS A 112 -11.32 17.11 5.53
CA LYS A 112 -12.45 17.89 5.01
C LYS A 112 -12.34 19.30 5.56
#